data_AF-A0A841MNC3-F1
#
_entry.id   AF-A0A841MNC3-F1
#
_cell.length_a   1.000
_cell.length_b   1.000
_cell.length_c   1.000
_cell.angle_alpha   90.00
_cell.angle_beta   90.00
_cell.angle_gamma   90.00
#
_symmetry.space_group_name_H-M   'P 1'
#
loop_
_entity.id
_entity.type
_entity.pdbx_description
1 polymer ?
#
loop_
_entity_poly.entity_id
_entity_poly.type
_entity_poly.pdbx_seq_one_letter_code
_entity_poly.pdbx_strand_id
1 'polypeptide(L)'
;MKNNLVSRPVFYALHVLFWMCYGAILFASLSNWIRSPNDVWKAVISDVLTSSSIAYINYYILLPRIYKKGRYSAYILASIALVVIIVLLRVSLLGMTHMSVTYTYFIRAVPALGFYLITTVIWFFASMISAQRNAIELRNSQLASELKFLKLQLSPHFLFNTLNNIYSMAYFSDSNTAPAIMKLSEMMRHMLYEDQGRFVSLAREISFMENFIELWRLKLDEKPKIIFKHKGVRDSHQIAHLIFLVFLENAFKHGNTIDGTIEIKLHVDANDQLFFHIKNDVIDARKTAEEESGVGLSNVKKRLNLIYPDKHELIMDQQLTSFEVKLTIDLK
;
A
#
# COMPACT_ATOMS: atom_id res chain seq x y z
N MET A 1 -9.48 12.97 1.95
CA MET A 1 -9.84 14.08 2.86
C MET A 1 -8.73 14.25 3.90
N LYS A 2 -8.06 15.42 3.93
CA LYS A 2 -7.07 15.72 4.98
C LYS A 2 -7.83 16.00 6.28
N ASN A 3 -7.95 15.00 7.15
CA ASN A 3 -8.36 15.20 8.53
C ASN A 3 -7.27 16.01 9.23
N ASN A 4 -7.38 17.33 9.17
CA ASN A 4 -6.65 18.18 10.09
C ASN A 4 -7.30 17.98 11.47
N LEU A 5 -6.59 17.32 12.38
CA LEU A 5 -6.99 17.06 13.77
C LEU A 5 -7.42 18.32 14.54
N VAL A 6 -7.07 19.51 14.04
CA VAL A 6 -7.38 20.80 14.62
C VAL A 6 -7.83 21.75 13.50
N SER A 7 -8.95 22.45 13.71
CA SER A 7 -9.42 23.46 12.76
C SER A 7 -8.44 24.64 12.69
N ARG A 8 -8.34 25.29 11.52
CA ARG A 8 -7.44 26.46 11.34
C ARG A 8 -7.58 27.55 12.41
N PRO A 9 -8.79 27.98 12.84
CA PRO A 9 -8.91 28.99 13.89
C PRO A 9 -8.37 28.51 15.24
N VAL A 10 -8.58 27.24 15.59
CA VAL A 10 -8.06 26.66 16.84
C VAL A 10 -6.54 26.58 16.81
N PHE A 11 -5.95 26.25 15.65
CA PHE A 11 -4.50 26.26 15.48
C PHE A 11 -3.88 27.66 15.73
N TYR A 12 -4.46 28.71 15.13
CA TYR A 12 -3.98 30.08 15.36
C TYR A 12 -4.17 30.51 16.82
N ALA A 13 -5.30 30.14 17.45
CA ALA A 13 -5.55 30.43 18.85
C ALA A 13 -4.51 29.78 19.77
N LEU A 14 -4.13 28.52 19.52
CA LEU A 14 -3.08 27.82 20.27
C LEU A 14 -1.70 28.50 20.13
N HIS A 15 -1.36 28.98 18.93
CA HIS A 15 -0.12 29.74 18.72
C HIS A 15 -0.10 31.06 19.48
N VAL A 16 -1.21 31.81 19.45
CA VAL A 16 -1.33 33.07 20.22
C VAL A 16 -1.24 32.79 21.72
N LEU A 17 -1.96 31.77 22.20
CA LEU A 17 -1.90 31.33 23.60
C LEU A 17 -0.48 30.94 24.02
N PHE A 18 0.24 30.19 23.19
CA PHE A 18 1.62 29.80 23.45
C PHE A 18 2.54 31.02 23.65
N TRP A 19 2.50 32.00 22.76
CA TRP A 19 3.33 33.20 22.87
C TRP A 19 2.92 34.09 24.05
N MET A 20 1.63 34.14 24.39
CA MET A 20 1.16 34.82 25.61
C MET A 20 1.71 34.15 26.88
N CYS A 21 1.64 32.81 26.97
CA CYS A 21 2.20 32.06 28.09
C CYS A 21 3.71 32.26 28.21
N TYR A 22 4.44 32.20 27.09
CA TYR A 22 5.87 32.49 27.06
C TYR A 22 6.19 33.92 27.54
N GLY A 23 5.42 34.91 27.08
CA GLY A 23 5.54 36.30 27.53
C GLY A 23 5.27 36.46 29.03
N ALA A 24 4.26 35.77 29.57
CA ALA A 24 3.95 35.80 31.01
C ALA A 24 5.09 35.19 31.85
N ILE A 25 5.69 34.07 31.38
CA ILE A 25 6.86 33.46 32.01
C ILE A 25 8.05 34.43 32.01
N LEU A 26 8.32 35.08 30.87
CA LEU A 26 9.39 36.09 30.78
C LEU A 26 9.13 37.28 31.70
N PHE A 27 7.89 37.78 31.78
CA PHE A 27 7.52 38.88 32.66
C PHE A 27 7.80 38.53 34.13
N ALA A 28 7.33 37.37 34.58
CA ALA A 28 7.60 36.87 35.92
C ALA A 28 9.11 36.74 36.17
N SER A 29 9.86 36.18 35.21
CA SER A 29 11.30 35.99 35.31
C SER A 29 12.10 37.29 35.33
N LEU A 30 11.68 38.34 34.61
CA LEU A 30 12.43 39.59 34.46
C LEU A 30 12.04 40.65 35.50
N SER A 31 10.82 40.57 36.06
CA SER A 31 10.29 41.53 37.03
C SER A 31 11.17 41.72 38.27
N ASN A 32 11.84 40.66 38.73
CA ASN A 32 12.75 40.71 39.88
C ASN A 32 14.14 41.31 39.56
N TRP A 33 14.47 41.49 38.28
CA TRP A 33 15.81 41.86 37.83
C TRP A 33 15.89 43.22 37.13
N ILE A 34 14.74 43.80 36.79
CA ILE A 34 14.62 45.10 36.13
C ILE A 34 13.88 46.05 37.07
N ARG A 35 14.48 47.20 37.37
CA ARG A 35 13.98 48.15 38.38
C ARG A 35 12.71 48.90 37.96
N SER A 36 12.45 49.00 36.66
CA SER A 36 11.39 49.82 36.08
C SER A 36 10.33 48.93 35.40
N PRO A 37 9.04 49.01 35.79
CA PRO A 37 7.97 48.21 35.19
C PRO A 37 7.83 48.43 33.68
N ASN A 38 8.08 49.65 33.19
CA ASN A 38 8.03 49.95 31.76
C ASN A 38 9.14 49.24 30.97
N ASP A 39 10.31 49.07 31.56
CA ASP A 39 11.44 48.43 30.89
C ASP A 39 11.30 46.89 30.90
N VAL A 40 10.59 46.33 31.88
CA VAL A 40 10.16 44.91 31.87
C VAL A 40 9.25 44.66 30.66
N TRP A 41 8.21 45.49 30.47
CA TRP A 41 7.28 45.32 29.35
C TRP A 41 7.96 45.44 27.99
N LYS A 42 8.85 46.42 27.82
CA LYS A 42 9.64 46.55 26.57
C LYS A 42 10.52 45.31 26.33
N ALA A 43 11.14 44.76 27.37
CA ALA A 43 11.95 43.55 27.27
C ALA A 43 11.14 42.32 26.87
N VAL A 44 10.01 42.09 27.53
CA VAL A 44 9.11 40.96 27.23
C VAL A 44 8.61 41.04 25.79
N ILE A 45 8.10 42.20 25.36
CA ILE A 45 7.57 42.38 24.00
C ILE A 45 8.67 42.16 22.96
N SER A 46 9.86 42.74 23.17
CA SER A 46 11.00 42.56 22.25
C SER A 46 11.42 41.10 22.14
N ASP A 47 11.54 40.40 23.27
CA ASP A 47 11.98 39.00 23.30
C ASP A 47 10.94 38.05 22.70
N VAL A 48 9.64 38.25 22.97
CA VAL A 48 8.56 37.47 22.32
C VAL A 48 8.55 37.70 20.81
N LEU A 49 8.63 38.96 20.36
CA LEU A 49 8.59 39.29 18.93
C LEU A 49 9.79 38.69 18.19
N THR A 50 10.99 38.81 18.76
CA THR A 50 12.21 38.30 18.14
C THR A 50 12.31 36.77 18.22
N SER A 51 11.86 36.14 19.30
CA SER A 51 11.79 34.66 19.44
C SER A 51 10.80 34.06 18.45
N SER A 52 9.64 34.70 18.28
CA SER A 52 8.65 34.26 17.30
C SER A 52 9.14 34.47 15.86
N SER A 53 9.82 35.58 15.59
CA SER A 53 10.43 35.85 14.29
C SER A 53 11.47 34.79 13.91
N ILE A 54 12.43 34.48 14.78
CA ILE A 54 13.46 33.47 14.47
C ILE A 54 12.85 32.08 14.24
N ALA A 55 11.86 31.70 15.06
CA ALA A 55 11.14 30.44 14.93
C ALA A 55 10.43 30.33 13.57
N TYR A 56 9.64 31.33 13.20
CA TYR A 56 8.85 31.29 11.97
C TYR A 56 9.70 31.49 10.71
N ILE A 57 10.71 32.37 10.76
CA ILE A 57 11.64 32.55 9.64
C ILE A 57 12.40 31.25 9.37
N ASN A 58 12.90 30.58 10.42
CA ASN A 58 13.58 29.30 10.26
C ASN A 58 12.64 28.23 9.67
N TYR A 59 11.46 28.06 10.28
CA TYR A 59 10.50 27.01 9.91
C TYR A 59 9.87 27.18 8.52
N TYR A 60 9.47 28.40 8.15
CA TYR A 60 8.75 28.65 6.89
C TYR A 60 9.64 29.10 5.73
N ILE A 61 10.81 29.68 6.00
CA ILE A 61 11.68 30.26 4.96
C ILE A 61 12.99 29.46 4.82
N LEU A 62 13.85 29.42 5.85
CA LEU A 62 15.19 28.84 5.71
C LEU A 62 15.14 27.35 5.41
N LEU A 63 14.38 26.59 6.20
CA LEU A 63 14.29 25.13 6.03
C LEU A 63 13.63 24.74 4.68
N PRO A 64 12.44 25.25 4.31
CA PRO A 64 11.79 24.82 3.08
C PRO A 64 12.44 25.36 1.80
N ARG A 65 13.01 26.57 1.82
CA ARG A 65 13.54 27.22 0.60
C ARG A 65 15.02 26.99 0.37
N ILE A 66 15.83 26.83 1.42
CA ILE A 66 17.28 26.71 1.31
C ILE A 66 17.72 25.28 1.59
N TYR A 67 17.39 24.74 2.77
CA TYR A 67 17.81 23.39 3.16
C TYR A 67 17.24 22.32 2.23
N LYS A 68 15.92 22.34 1.97
CA LYS A 68 15.27 21.38 1.08
C LYS A 68 15.78 21.40 -0.37
N LYS A 69 16.39 22.51 -0.82
CA LYS A 69 17.01 22.63 -2.16
C LYS A 69 18.47 22.13 -2.20
N GLY A 70 18.97 21.54 -1.12
CA GLY A 70 20.34 21.01 -1.02
C GLY A 70 21.43 22.07 -0.82
N ARG A 71 21.07 23.34 -0.58
CA ARG A 71 22.03 24.45 -0.40
C ARG A 71 22.49 24.55 1.06
N TYR A 72 23.17 23.53 1.56
CA TYR A 72 23.49 23.42 3.00
C TYR A 72 24.43 24.52 3.52
N SER A 73 25.45 24.92 2.76
CA SER A 73 26.36 26.00 3.14
C SER A 73 25.64 27.34 3.29
N ALA A 74 24.78 27.68 2.31
CA ALA A 74 23.94 28.88 2.37
C ALA A 74 22.96 28.85 3.57
N TYR A 75 22.44 27.67 3.92
CA TYR A 75 21.58 27.51 5.10
C TYR A 75 22.35 27.76 6.40
N ILE A 76 23.55 27.20 6.54
CA ILE A 76 24.39 27.42 7.74
C ILE A 76 24.72 28.91 7.89
N LEU A 77 25.18 29.56 6.83
CA LEU A 77 25.49 31.00 6.84
C LEU A 77 24.26 31.86 7.18
N ALA A 78 23.12 31.59 6.53
CA ALA A 78 21.88 32.32 6.81
C ALA A 78 21.37 32.10 8.24
N SER A 79 21.57 30.91 8.79
CA SER A 79 21.18 30.57 10.16
C SER A 79 22.04 31.28 11.21
N ILE A 80 23.36 31.26 11.02
CA ILE A 80 24.30 32.00 11.88
C ILE A 80 23.99 33.49 11.81
N ALA A 81 23.82 34.05 10.61
CA ALA A 81 23.47 35.45 10.42
C ALA A 81 22.15 35.80 11.12
N LEU A 82 21.11 34.97 11.00
CA LEU A 82 19.81 35.19 11.64
C LEU A 82 19.94 35.23 13.18
N VAL A 83 20.64 34.26 13.78
CA VAL A 83 20.86 34.21 15.23
C VAL A 83 21.63 35.44 15.70
N VAL A 84 22.73 35.79 15.02
CA VAL A 84 23.57 36.94 15.37
C VAL A 84 22.79 38.25 15.26
N ILE A 85 22.04 38.47 14.16
CA ILE A 85 21.22 39.66 13.96
C ILE A 85 20.18 39.81 15.07
N ILE A 86 19.51 38.72 15.45
CA ILE A 86 18.49 38.74 16.52
C ILE A 86 19.12 39.07 17.87
N VAL A 87 20.26 38.47 18.21
CA VAL A 87 20.95 38.75 19.48
C VAL A 87 21.42 40.21 19.53
N LEU A 88 22.00 40.74 18.45
CA LEU A 88 22.42 42.15 18.38
C LEU A 88 21.23 43.11 18.49
N LEU A 89 20.13 42.81 17.81
CA LEU A 89 18.91 43.62 17.85
C LEU A 89 18.31 43.67 19.26
N ARG A 90 18.29 42.54 19.98
CA ARG A 90 17.83 42.47 21.38
C ARG A 90 18.68 43.32 22.33
N VAL A 91 19.99 43.36 22.12
CA VAL A 91 20.89 44.16 22.98
C VAL A 91 20.81 45.65 22.65
N SER A 92 20.73 45.99 21.36
CA SER A 92 20.66 47.38 20.88
C SER A 92 19.36 48.10 21.29
N LEU A 93 18.20 47.42 21.19
CA LEU A 93 16.89 48.04 21.46
C LEU A 93 16.64 48.42 22.92
N LEU A 94 17.29 47.74 23.86
CA LEU A 94 16.99 47.86 25.30
C LEU A 94 18.23 48.25 26.13
N GLY A 95 19.42 48.26 25.53
CA GLY A 95 20.67 48.50 26.22
C GLY A 95 21.00 47.42 27.26
N MET A 96 22.00 47.72 28.09
CA MET A 96 22.40 46.87 29.22
C MET A 96 21.40 47.02 30.36
N THR A 97 20.42 46.11 30.39
CA THR A 97 19.32 46.13 31.38
C THR A 97 19.64 45.40 32.67
N HIS A 98 20.65 44.53 32.67
CA HIS A 98 21.09 43.80 33.86
C HIS A 98 22.44 44.29 34.36
N MET A 99 22.71 44.02 35.64
CA MET A 99 23.91 44.44 36.37
C MET A 99 25.24 43.92 35.76
N SER A 100 25.19 42.94 34.88
CA SER A 100 26.34 42.39 34.16
C SER A 100 26.06 42.29 32.66
N VAL A 101 27.05 42.70 31.86
CA VAL A 101 27.06 42.58 30.40
C VAL A 101 26.87 41.13 30.00
N THR A 102 27.72 40.24 30.52
CA THR A 102 27.72 38.81 30.22
C THR A 102 26.37 38.17 30.54
N TYR A 103 25.76 38.55 31.66
CA TYR A 103 24.47 38.02 32.08
C TYR A 103 23.33 38.47 31.14
N THR A 104 23.36 39.72 30.68
CA THR A 104 22.40 40.25 29.70
C THR A 104 22.46 39.49 28.38
N TYR A 105 23.67 39.25 27.86
CA TYR A 105 23.85 38.49 26.61
C TYR A 105 23.42 37.04 26.76
N PHE A 106 23.74 36.40 27.89
CA PHE A 106 23.39 35.00 28.12
C PHE A 106 21.86 34.78 28.18
N ILE A 107 21.15 35.54 29.02
CA ILE A 107 19.68 35.40 29.17
C ILE A 107 18.97 35.70 27.85
N ARG A 108 19.47 36.65 27.04
CA ARG A 108 18.82 37.00 25.78
C ARG A 108 19.19 36.08 24.63
N ALA A 109 20.35 35.43 24.63
CA ALA A 109 20.77 34.52 23.57
C ALA A 109 20.16 33.12 23.71
N VAL A 110 20.07 32.58 24.94
CA VAL A 110 19.62 31.21 25.19
C VAL A 110 18.21 30.93 24.64
N PRO A 111 17.19 31.77 24.86
CA PRO A 111 15.85 31.53 24.30
C PRO A 111 15.83 31.61 22.77
N ALA A 112 16.56 32.56 22.16
CA ALA A 112 16.62 32.67 20.70
C ALA A 112 17.20 31.39 20.07
N LEU A 113 18.29 30.88 20.64
CA LEU A 113 18.90 29.62 20.21
C LEU A 113 17.95 28.44 20.47
N GLY A 114 17.31 28.39 21.64
CA GLY A 114 16.35 27.36 21.99
C GLY A 114 15.18 27.25 21.00
N PHE A 115 14.52 28.37 20.68
CA PHE A 115 13.44 28.41 19.70
C PHE A 115 13.90 28.04 18.28
N TYR A 116 15.08 28.50 17.88
CA TYR A 116 15.68 28.10 16.61
C TYR A 116 15.90 26.59 16.53
N LEU A 117 16.50 25.98 17.57
CA LEU A 117 16.76 24.54 17.62
C LEU A 117 15.45 23.73 17.67
N ILE A 118 14.50 24.12 18.53
CA ILE A 118 13.21 23.43 18.66
C ILE A 118 12.45 23.43 17.32
N THR A 119 12.38 24.57 16.64
CA THR A 119 11.72 24.62 15.32
C THR A 119 12.42 23.80 14.26
N THR A 120 13.75 23.73 14.31
CA THR A 120 14.55 22.86 13.43
C THR A 120 14.23 21.39 13.68
N VAL A 121 14.24 20.96 14.94
CA VAL A 121 13.89 19.59 15.35
C VAL A 121 12.47 19.23 14.93
N ILE A 122 11.48 20.08 15.24
CA ILE A 122 10.07 19.88 14.84
C ILE A 122 9.96 19.72 13.32
N TRP A 123 10.65 20.55 12.55
CA TRP A 123 10.61 20.47 11.09
C TRP A 123 11.20 19.16 10.57
N PHE A 124 12.34 18.72 11.10
CA PHE A 124 12.94 17.44 10.70
C PHE A 124 12.03 16.25 11.02
N PHE A 125 11.46 16.20 12.22
CA PHE A 125 10.49 15.16 12.58
C PHE A 125 9.27 15.17 11.67
N ALA A 126 8.66 16.34 11.43
CA ALA A 126 7.52 16.48 10.53
C ALA A 126 7.86 16.05 9.09
N SER A 127 9.05 16.41 8.61
CA SER A 127 9.57 16.04 7.29
C SER A 127 9.80 14.53 7.18
N MET A 128 10.38 13.90 8.20
CA MET A 128 10.61 12.45 8.25
C MET A 128 9.31 11.66 8.23
N ILE A 129 8.32 12.05 9.05
CA ILE A 129 6.98 11.42 9.06
C ILE A 129 6.31 11.57 7.69
N SER A 130 6.40 12.75 7.08
CA SER A 130 5.83 12.99 5.75
C SER A 130 6.51 12.16 4.67
N ALA A 131 7.84 12.03 4.73
CA ALA A 131 8.61 11.20 3.81
C ALA A 131 8.27 9.71 3.95
N GLN A 132 8.12 9.21 5.18
CA GLN A 132 7.68 7.82 5.43
C GLN A 132 6.28 7.55 4.89
N ARG A 133 5.33 8.47 5.11
CA ARG A 133 3.97 8.35 4.56
C ARG A 133 3.99 8.30 3.03
N ASN A 134 4.72 9.21 2.40
CA ASN A 134 4.86 9.22 0.94
C ASN A 134 5.50 7.92 0.42
N ALA A 135 6.49 7.38 1.13
CA ALA A 135 7.13 6.11 0.75
C ALA A 135 6.16 4.91 0.85
N ILE A 136 5.32 4.87 1.90
CA ILE A 136 4.28 3.84 2.06
C ILE A 136 3.22 3.97 0.97
N GLU A 137 2.73 5.19 0.70
CA GLU A 137 1.76 5.44 -0.37
C GLU A 137 2.31 5.03 -1.74
N LEU A 138 3.58 5.36 -2.03
CA LEU A 138 4.23 4.97 -3.27
C LEU A 138 4.36 3.45 -3.38
N ARG A 139 4.76 2.78 -2.31
CA ARG A 139 4.87 1.31 -2.25
C ARG A 139 3.52 0.63 -2.47
N ASN A 140 2.45 1.15 -1.85
CA ASN A 140 1.10 0.63 -2.05
C ASN A 140 0.62 0.83 -3.49
N SER A 141 0.92 1.99 -4.09
CA SER A 141 0.60 2.26 -5.50
C SER A 141 1.38 1.35 -6.46
N GLN A 142 2.64 1.01 -6.13
CA GLN A 142 3.44 0.05 -6.90
C GLN A 142 2.84 -1.36 -6.79
N LEU A 143 2.54 -1.84 -5.58
CA LEU A 143 1.89 -3.14 -5.38
C LEU A 143 0.53 -3.23 -6.09
N ALA A 144 -0.27 -2.16 -6.05
CA ALA A 144 -1.54 -2.12 -6.77
C ALA A 144 -1.35 -2.21 -8.30
N SER A 145 -0.33 -1.54 -8.83
CA SER A 145 0.02 -1.60 -10.26
C SER A 145 0.55 -2.97 -10.66
N GLU A 146 1.42 -3.57 -9.84
CA GLU A 146 1.92 -4.94 -10.04
C GLU A 146 0.77 -5.95 -10.01
N LEU A 147 -0.15 -5.85 -9.04
CA LEU A 147 -1.34 -6.68 -8.98
C LEU A 147 -2.24 -6.50 -10.21
N LYS A 148 -2.42 -5.26 -10.67
CA LYS A 148 -3.17 -4.98 -11.90
C LYS A 148 -2.50 -5.58 -13.13
N PHE A 149 -1.18 -5.48 -13.24
CA PHE A 149 -0.41 -6.10 -14.30
C PHE A 149 -0.50 -7.64 -14.26
N LEU A 150 -0.40 -8.23 -13.08
CA LEU A 150 -0.61 -9.67 -12.87
C LEU A 150 -2.04 -10.10 -13.24
N LYS A 151 -3.05 -9.27 -12.96
CA LYS A 151 -4.43 -9.47 -13.44
C LYS A 151 -4.54 -9.31 -14.97
N LEU A 152 -3.73 -8.48 -15.62
CA LEU A 152 -3.75 -8.35 -17.09
C LEU A 152 -2.99 -9.47 -17.80
N GLN A 153 -2.10 -10.18 -17.10
CA GLN A 153 -1.48 -11.42 -17.58
C GLN A 153 -2.43 -12.63 -17.51
N LEU A 154 -3.71 -12.45 -17.19
CA LEU A 154 -4.74 -13.49 -17.28
C LEU A 154 -4.85 -14.01 -18.71
N SER A 155 -4.19 -15.14 -18.93
CA SER A 155 -4.18 -16.02 -20.09
C SER A 155 -4.71 -15.42 -21.40
N PRO A 156 -4.00 -14.44 -22.00
CA PRO A 156 -4.33 -13.95 -23.33
C PRO A 156 -4.45 -15.12 -24.30
N HIS A 157 -3.56 -16.11 -24.13
CA HIS A 157 -3.57 -17.35 -24.88
C HIS A 157 -4.86 -18.16 -24.73
N PHE A 158 -5.40 -18.34 -23.51
CA PHE A 158 -6.69 -19.01 -23.34
C PHE A 158 -7.82 -18.23 -24.02
N LEU A 159 -7.87 -16.90 -23.84
CA LEU A 159 -8.91 -16.06 -24.43
C LEU A 159 -8.86 -16.06 -25.96
N PHE A 160 -7.68 -15.88 -26.57
CA PHE A 160 -7.50 -15.94 -28.03
C PHE A 160 -7.90 -17.31 -28.59
N ASN A 161 -7.49 -18.40 -27.93
CA ASN A 161 -7.87 -19.74 -28.39
C ASN A 161 -9.37 -20.01 -28.25
N THR A 162 -9.99 -19.51 -27.18
CA THR A 162 -11.43 -19.66 -26.96
C THR A 162 -12.22 -18.88 -28.01
N LEU A 163 -11.80 -17.65 -28.32
CA LEU A 163 -12.38 -16.86 -29.41
C LEU A 163 -12.24 -17.54 -30.77
N ASN A 164 -11.06 -18.11 -31.08
CA ASN A 164 -10.85 -18.84 -32.32
C ASN A 164 -11.76 -20.08 -32.42
N ASN A 165 -11.93 -20.82 -31.32
CA ASN A 165 -12.85 -21.96 -31.30
C ASN A 165 -14.31 -21.53 -31.49
N ILE A 166 -14.74 -20.44 -30.83
CA ILE A 166 -16.07 -19.84 -31.03
C ILE A 166 -16.26 -19.37 -32.47
N TYR A 167 -15.24 -18.78 -33.10
CA TYR A 167 -15.26 -18.42 -34.51
C TYR A 167 -15.46 -19.66 -35.40
N SER A 168 -14.72 -20.75 -35.14
CA SER A 168 -14.92 -22.02 -35.85
C SER A 168 -16.34 -22.58 -35.65
N MET A 169 -16.85 -22.60 -34.41
CA MET A 169 -18.23 -23.01 -34.12
C MET A 169 -19.24 -22.17 -34.90
N ALA A 170 -19.07 -20.85 -34.94
CA ALA A 170 -19.93 -19.95 -35.70
C ALA A 170 -19.85 -20.23 -37.21
N TYR A 171 -18.64 -20.44 -37.73
CA TYR A 171 -18.40 -20.76 -39.15
C TYR A 171 -19.09 -22.07 -39.56
N PHE A 172 -19.06 -23.08 -38.68
CA PHE A 172 -19.70 -24.38 -38.90
C PHE A 172 -21.16 -24.46 -38.42
N SER A 173 -21.75 -23.35 -37.98
CA SER A 173 -23.14 -23.29 -37.47
C SER A 173 -23.42 -24.26 -36.31
N ASP A 174 -22.45 -24.45 -35.41
CA ASP A 174 -22.63 -25.27 -34.20
C ASP A 174 -23.67 -24.63 -33.27
N SER A 175 -24.64 -25.43 -32.84
CA SER A 175 -25.67 -25.05 -31.85
C SER A 175 -25.10 -24.53 -30.51
N ASN A 176 -23.86 -24.90 -30.15
CA ASN A 176 -23.18 -24.47 -28.94
C ASN A 176 -22.52 -23.09 -29.06
N THR A 177 -22.52 -22.47 -30.24
CA THR A 177 -21.88 -21.15 -30.46
C THR A 177 -22.42 -20.09 -29.50
N ALA A 178 -23.75 -19.93 -29.42
CA ALA A 178 -24.36 -18.91 -28.56
C ALA A 178 -24.13 -19.18 -27.05
N PRO A 179 -24.32 -20.42 -26.54
CA PRO A 179 -23.91 -20.79 -25.19
C PRO A 179 -22.43 -20.50 -24.89
N ALA A 180 -21.52 -20.80 -25.82
CA ALA A 180 -20.09 -20.55 -25.65
C ALA A 180 -19.77 -19.04 -25.55
N ILE A 181 -20.41 -18.21 -26.38
CA ILE A 181 -20.28 -16.75 -26.30
C ILE A 181 -20.76 -16.22 -24.95
N MET A 182 -21.91 -16.71 -24.45
CA MET A 182 -22.43 -16.29 -23.15
C MET A 182 -21.46 -16.64 -22.03
N LYS A 183 -20.95 -17.88 -21.99
CA LYS A 183 -19.99 -18.33 -20.98
C LYS A 183 -18.68 -17.55 -21.03
N LEU A 184 -18.17 -17.28 -22.24
CA LEU A 184 -16.99 -16.43 -22.39
C LEU A 184 -17.26 -15.01 -21.86
N SER A 185 -18.42 -14.43 -22.14
CA SER A 185 -18.81 -13.11 -21.63
C SER A 185 -18.88 -13.08 -20.10
N GLU A 186 -19.47 -14.10 -19.48
CA GLU A 186 -19.54 -14.25 -18.03
C GLU A 186 -18.14 -14.39 -17.41
N MET A 187 -17.27 -15.21 -18.00
CA MET A 187 -15.89 -15.36 -17.56
C MET A 187 -15.09 -14.07 -17.69
N MET A 188 -15.21 -13.36 -18.82
CA MET A 188 -14.58 -12.05 -19.00
C MET A 188 -15.12 -11.02 -18.02
N ARG A 189 -16.42 -11.05 -17.72
CA ARG A 189 -17.03 -10.20 -16.70
C ARG A 189 -16.45 -10.48 -15.32
N HIS A 190 -16.32 -11.74 -14.94
CA HIS A 190 -15.69 -12.15 -13.70
C HIS A 190 -14.23 -11.64 -13.65
N MET A 191 -13.44 -11.86 -14.70
CA MET A 191 -12.03 -11.45 -14.76
C MET A 191 -11.80 -9.92 -14.74
N LEU A 192 -12.69 -9.14 -15.36
CA LEU A 192 -12.48 -7.70 -15.59
C LEU A 192 -13.27 -6.79 -14.66
N TYR A 193 -14.50 -7.18 -14.31
CA TYR A 193 -15.46 -6.31 -13.64
C TYR A 193 -15.82 -6.77 -12.23
N GLU A 194 -15.65 -8.05 -11.90
CA GLU A 194 -15.77 -8.51 -10.52
C GLU A 194 -14.48 -8.22 -9.74
N ASP A 195 -14.44 -6.93 -9.35
CA ASP A 195 -13.99 -6.44 -8.06
C ASP A 195 -12.67 -5.65 -8.02
N GLN A 196 -12.85 -4.38 -7.63
CA GLN A 196 -11.81 -3.55 -7.05
C GLN A 196 -11.39 -4.04 -5.64
N GLY A 197 -12.00 -5.12 -5.15
CA GLY A 197 -11.65 -5.86 -3.93
C GLY A 197 -10.66 -7.01 -4.13
N ARG A 198 -10.21 -7.54 -2.99
CA ARG A 198 -9.22 -8.61 -2.85
C ARG A 198 -9.86 -10.01 -2.80
N PHE A 199 -11.15 -10.08 -2.49
CA PHE A 199 -11.91 -11.31 -2.21
C PHE A 199 -13.28 -11.30 -2.90
N VAL A 200 -13.76 -12.46 -3.30
CA VAL A 200 -15.10 -12.70 -3.87
C VAL A 200 -15.76 -13.89 -3.17
N SER A 201 -17.08 -14.03 -3.26
CA SER A 201 -17.76 -15.20 -2.69
C SER A 201 -17.24 -16.48 -3.33
N LEU A 202 -16.97 -17.51 -2.52
CA LEU A 202 -16.50 -18.82 -2.99
C LEU A 202 -17.47 -19.45 -4.01
N ALA A 203 -18.78 -19.21 -3.86
CA ALA A 203 -19.80 -19.65 -4.81
C ALA A 203 -19.60 -19.07 -6.22
N ARG A 204 -19.23 -17.79 -6.34
CA ARG A 204 -18.93 -17.17 -7.65
C ARG A 204 -17.66 -17.74 -8.26
N GLU A 205 -16.64 -17.95 -7.44
CA GLU A 205 -15.40 -18.57 -7.92
C GLU A 205 -15.68 -20.00 -8.45
N ILE A 206 -16.53 -20.78 -7.77
CA ILE A 206 -16.98 -22.09 -8.24
C ILE A 206 -17.75 -21.99 -9.56
N SER A 207 -18.70 -21.05 -9.68
CA SER A 207 -19.45 -20.83 -10.93
C SER A 207 -18.51 -20.44 -12.08
N PHE A 208 -17.48 -19.64 -11.81
CA PHE A 208 -16.42 -19.34 -12.76
C PHE A 208 -15.65 -20.60 -13.18
N MET A 209 -15.30 -21.49 -12.25
CA MET A 209 -14.65 -22.76 -12.56
C MET A 209 -15.54 -23.67 -13.42
N GLU A 210 -16.84 -23.73 -13.17
CA GLU A 210 -17.80 -24.50 -13.97
C GLU A 210 -17.86 -23.99 -15.41
N ASN A 211 -18.02 -22.68 -15.58
CA ASN A 211 -17.99 -22.05 -16.90
C ASN A 211 -16.67 -22.31 -17.64
N PHE A 212 -15.53 -22.24 -16.93
CA PHE A 212 -14.21 -22.57 -17.49
C PHE A 212 -14.15 -24.01 -17.99
N ILE A 213 -14.60 -24.97 -17.17
CA ILE A 213 -14.60 -26.41 -17.50
C ILE A 213 -15.49 -26.68 -18.70
N GLU A 214 -16.66 -26.04 -18.79
CA GLU A 214 -17.59 -26.22 -19.89
C GLU A 214 -17.06 -25.67 -21.21
N LEU A 215 -16.42 -24.50 -21.21
CA LEU A 215 -15.76 -24.00 -22.42
C LEU A 215 -14.64 -24.94 -22.88
N TRP A 216 -13.89 -25.53 -21.95
CA TRP A 216 -12.90 -26.55 -22.30
C TRP A 216 -13.52 -27.81 -22.89
N ARG A 217 -14.67 -28.26 -22.37
CA ARG A 217 -15.42 -29.39 -22.93
C ARG A 217 -15.90 -29.14 -24.36
N LEU A 218 -16.23 -27.89 -24.70
CA LEU A 218 -16.62 -27.52 -26.07
C LEU A 218 -15.43 -27.47 -27.04
N LYS A 219 -14.22 -27.24 -26.53
CA LYS A 219 -13.00 -27.16 -27.34
C LYS A 219 -12.47 -28.53 -27.78
N LEU A 220 -12.71 -29.57 -26.98
CA LEU A 220 -12.09 -30.88 -27.18
C LEU A 220 -13.00 -31.79 -28.01
N ASP A 221 -12.47 -32.29 -29.14
CA ASP A 221 -13.15 -33.26 -30.00
C ASP A 221 -13.36 -34.60 -29.26
N GLU A 222 -12.34 -35.04 -28.52
CA GLU A 222 -12.40 -36.17 -27.60
C GLU A 222 -12.59 -35.68 -26.17
N LYS A 223 -13.52 -36.29 -25.41
CA LYS A 223 -13.92 -35.77 -24.10
C LYS A 223 -13.17 -36.50 -22.99
N PRO A 224 -12.08 -35.92 -22.43
CA PRO A 224 -11.44 -36.49 -21.26
C PRO A 224 -12.45 -36.55 -20.10
N LYS A 225 -12.24 -37.48 -19.18
CA LYS A 225 -13.14 -37.64 -18.03
C LYS A 225 -12.88 -36.50 -17.04
N ILE A 226 -13.71 -35.46 -17.10
CA ILE A 226 -13.62 -34.31 -16.20
C ILE A 226 -14.64 -34.46 -15.07
N ILE A 227 -14.15 -34.63 -13.84
CA ILE A 227 -14.95 -34.76 -12.62
C ILE A 227 -14.75 -33.50 -11.79
N PHE A 228 -15.82 -32.72 -11.59
CA PHE A 228 -15.81 -31.60 -10.65
C PHE A 228 -16.84 -31.85 -9.54
N LYS A 229 -16.39 -31.79 -8.28
CA LYS A 229 -17.25 -31.98 -7.11
C LYS A 229 -16.91 -30.93 -6.06
N HIS A 230 -17.95 -30.30 -5.51
CA HIS A 230 -17.79 -29.39 -4.38
C HIS A 230 -18.78 -29.71 -3.24
N LYS A 231 -18.39 -29.46 -1.98
CA LYS A 231 -19.25 -29.68 -0.80
C LYS A 231 -18.93 -28.72 0.35
N GLY A 232 -19.94 -28.29 1.11
CA GLY A 232 -19.77 -27.51 2.34
C GLY A 232 -19.65 -26.00 2.13
N VAL A 233 -19.93 -25.50 0.93
CA VAL A 233 -19.85 -24.07 0.59
C VAL A 233 -21.07 -23.34 1.17
N ARG A 234 -20.83 -22.22 1.84
CA ARG A 234 -21.83 -21.31 2.42
C ARG A 234 -21.68 -19.92 1.78
N ASP A 235 -22.76 -19.14 1.77
CA ASP A 235 -22.77 -17.79 1.18
C ASP A 235 -21.79 -16.81 1.86
N SER A 236 -21.46 -17.06 3.13
CA SER A 236 -20.49 -16.28 3.89
C SER A 236 -19.03 -16.50 3.48
N HIS A 237 -18.71 -17.60 2.79
CA HIS A 237 -17.32 -17.91 2.44
C HIS A 237 -16.81 -16.97 1.35
N GLN A 238 -15.67 -16.35 1.61
CA GLN A 238 -14.95 -15.48 0.68
C GLN A 238 -13.61 -16.12 0.32
N ILE A 239 -13.17 -15.94 -0.92
CA ILE A 239 -11.91 -16.47 -1.43
C ILE A 239 -11.22 -15.42 -2.28
N ALA A 240 -9.92 -15.57 -2.47
CA ALA A 240 -9.14 -14.66 -3.30
C ALA A 240 -9.58 -14.85 -4.74
N HIS A 241 -9.97 -13.76 -5.40
CA HIS A 241 -10.50 -13.77 -6.75
C HIS A 241 -9.56 -14.45 -7.75
N LEU A 242 -10.03 -15.37 -8.60
CA LEU A 242 -9.21 -16.09 -9.60
C LEU A 242 -8.05 -16.91 -9.01
N ILE A 243 -8.15 -17.39 -7.76
CA ILE A 243 -7.06 -18.16 -7.15
C ILE A 243 -6.94 -19.56 -7.76
N PHE A 244 -8.05 -20.15 -8.21
CA PHE A 244 -8.05 -21.50 -8.78
C PHE A 244 -7.71 -21.54 -10.27
N LEU A 245 -7.83 -20.41 -10.97
CA LEU A 245 -7.69 -20.33 -12.42
C LEU A 245 -6.35 -20.89 -12.92
N VAL A 246 -5.24 -20.56 -12.26
CA VAL A 246 -3.91 -21.02 -12.69
C VAL A 246 -3.78 -22.55 -12.58
N PHE A 247 -4.41 -23.16 -11.57
CA PHE A 247 -4.39 -24.61 -11.42
C PHE A 247 -5.27 -25.29 -12.47
N LEU A 248 -6.44 -24.72 -12.76
CA LEU A 248 -7.29 -25.17 -13.87
C LEU A 248 -6.54 -25.06 -15.19
N GLU A 249 -5.99 -23.91 -15.54
CA GLU A 249 -5.24 -23.73 -16.79
C GLU A 249 -4.11 -24.74 -16.93
N ASN A 250 -3.34 -24.98 -15.86
CA ASN A 250 -2.28 -25.99 -15.90
C ASN A 250 -2.82 -27.40 -16.16
N ALA A 251 -3.88 -27.81 -15.44
CA ALA A 251 -4.46 -29.14 -15.60
C ALA A 251 -5.02 -29.37 -17.01
N PHE A 252 -5.65 -28.37 -17.62
CA PHE A 252 -6.20 -28.50 -18.98
C PHE A 252 -5.16 -28.29 -20.09
N LYS A 253 -4.09 -27.52 -19.85
CA LYS A 253 -3.00 -27.31 -20.83
C LYS A 253 -2.04 -28.49 -20.90
N HIS A 254 -1.75 -29.10 -19.75
CA HIS A 254 -0.74 -30.16 -19.62
C HIS A 254 -1.34 -31.55 -19.38
N GLY A 255 -2.64 -31.62 -19.07
CA GLY A 255 -3.33 -32.89 -18.91
C GLY A 255 -3.43 -33.68 -20.21
N ASN A 256 -3.53 -34.99 -20.07
CA ASN A 256 -3.90 -35.86 -21.17
C ASN A 256 -5.38 -35.62 -21.53
N THR A 257 -5.62 -34.78 -22.54
CA THR A 257 -6.96 -34.40 -23.00
C THR A 257 -7.56 -35.36 -24.02
N ILE A 258 -6.92 -36.51 -24.26
CA ILE A 258 -7.37 -37.53 -25.23
C ILE A 258 -8.17 -38.59 -24.46
N ASP A 259 -7.51 -39.38 -23.61
CA ASP A 259 -8.11 -40.47 -22.82
C ASP A 259 -7.86 -40.35 -21.30
N GLY A 260 -7.29 -39.23 -20.85
CA GLY A 260 -6.99 -38.98 -19.45
C GLY A 260 -8.18 -38.53 -18.61
N THR A 261 -7.93 -38.46 -17.30
CA THR A 261 -8.86 -37.95 -16.29
C THR A 261 -8.34 -36.65 -15.69
N ILE A 262 -9.26 -35.69 -15.52
CA ILE A 262 -9.04 -34.49 -14.70
C ILE A 262 -10.06 -34.53 -13.56
N GLU A 263 -9.59 -34.69 -12.32
CA GLU A 263 -10.42 -34.71 -11.13
C GLU A 263 -10.17 -33.44 -10.30
N ILE A 264 -11.25 -32.72 -10.00
CA ILE A 264 -11.26 -31.50 -9.20
C ILE A 264 -12.23 -31.69 -8.05
N LYS A 265 -11.73 -31.57 -6.82
CA LYS A 265 -12.47 -31.69 -5.57
C LYS A 265 -12.29 -30.42 -4.75
N LEU A 266 -13.41 -29.85 -4.31
CA LEU A 266 -13.42 -28.70 -3.41
C LEU A 266 -14.29 -29.03 -2.19
N HIS A 267 -13.75 -28.86 -0.99
CA HIS A 267 -14.51 -29.09 0.23
C HIS A 267 -14.21 -28.01 1.26
N VAL A 268 -15.23 -27.47 1.90
CA VAL A 268 -15.06 -26.65 3.11
C VAL A 268 -15.59 -27.43 4.30
N ASP A 269 -14.76 -27.56 5.35
CA ASP A 269 -15.12 -28.25 6.58
C ASP A 269 -15.95 -27.37 7.54
N ALA A 270 -16.28 -27.91 8.71
CA ALA A 270 -17.04 -27.18 9.74
C ALA A 270 -16.25 -26.03 10.39
N ASN A 271 -14.92 -26.01 10.25
CA ASN A 271 -14.02 -25.01 10.83
C ASN A 271 -13.66 -23.89 9.84
N ASP A 272 -14.36 -23.81 8.70
CA ASP A 272 -14.07 -22.86 7.61
C ASP A 272 -12.70 -23.10 6.94
N GLN A 273 -12.19 -24.33 7.01
CA GLN A 273 -11.00 -24.71 6.26
C GLN A 273 -11.40 -25.22 4.87
N LEU A 274 -10.89 -24.56 3.84
CA LEU A 274 -11.03 -24.94 2.45
C LEU A 274 -9.95 -25.95 2.07
N PHE A 275 -10.37 -27.06 1.48
CA PHE A 275 -9.55 -28.05 0.82
C PHE A 275 -9.85 -28.04 -0.68
N PHE A 276 -8.87 -27.65 -1.48
CA PHE A 276 -8.93 -27.74 -2.92
C PHE A 276 -7.91 -28.76 -3.41
N HIS A 277 -8.36 -29.68 -4.26
CA HIS A 277 -7.54 -30.73 -4.81
C HIS A 277 -7.83 -30.88 -6.31
N ILE A 278 -6.79 -30.80 -7.14
CA ILE A 278 -6.87 -31.05 -8.58
C ILE A 278 -5.80 -32.05 -8.98
N LYS A 279 -6.21 -33.06 -9.73
CA LYS A 279 -5.34 -34.10 -10.28
C LYS A 279 -5.63 -34.28 -11.76
N ASN A 280 -4.58 -34.34 -12.58
CA ASN A 280 -4.70 -34.67 -14.00
C ASN A 280 -3.68 -35.73 -14.39
N ASP A 281 -4.07 -36.61 -15.30
CA ASP A 281 -3.14 -37.54 -15.95
C ASP A 281 -2.21 -36.75 -16.90
N VAL A 282 -0.96 -37.19 -17.07
CA VAL A 282 0.02 -36.59 -17.98
C VAL A 282 0.60 -37.64 -18.93
N ILE A 283 0.95 -37.24 -20.15
CA ILE A 283 1.60 -38.11 -21.13
C ILE A 283 3.12 -38.04 -20.91
N ASP A 284 3.75 -39.22 -20.78
CA ASP A 284 5.18 -39.47 -20.44
C ASP A 284 6.19 -38.75 -21.38
N ALA A 285 5.73 -38.20 -22.50
CA ALA A 285 6.57 -37.55 -23.52
C ALA A 285 6.86 -36.05 -23.29
N ARG A 286 6.36 -35.41 -22.23
CA ARG A 286 6.64 -33.98 -21.94
C ARG A 286 7.55 -33.79 -20.72
N LYS A 287 8.86 -33.91 -20.94
CA LYS A 287 9.88 -33.22 -20.12
C LYS A 287 9.80 -31.69 -20.29
N THR A 288 8.66 -31.06 -20.00
CA THR A 288 8.49 -29.60 -20.20
C THR A 288 7.86 -28.86 -19.01
N ALA A 289 7.65 -29.53 -17.88
CA ALA A 289 7.09 -28.86 -16.71
C ALA A 289 8.06 -27.84 -16.07
N GLU A 290 9.37 -28.08 -16.11
CA GLU A 290 10.33 -27.18 -15.44
C GLU A 290 10.67 -25.91 -16.25
N GLU A 291 10.64 -25.94 -17.59
CA GLU A 291 11.15 -24.82 -18.40
C GLU A 291 10.07 -23.82 -18.89
N GLU A 292 8.79 -24.20 -19.01
CA GLU A 292 7.73 -23.30 -19.51
C GLU A 292 6.61 -22.96 -18.49
N SER A 293 6.47 -23.70 -17.39
CA SER A 293 5.33 -23.54 -16.45
C SER A 293 5.64 -22.75 -15.17
N GLY A 294 6.92 -22.50 -14.87
CA GLY A 294 7.37 -21.98 -13.57
C GLY A 294 6.84 -20.58 -13.21
N VAL A 295 6.53 -19.74 -14.19
CA VAL A 295 6.07 -18.35 -13.94
C VAL A 295 4.66 -18.33 -13.32
N GLY A 296 3.73 -19.13 -13.83
CA GLY A 296 2.34 -19.15 -13.35
C GLY A 296 2.24 -19.65 -11.91
N LEU A 297 2.83 -20.81 -11.63
CA LEU A 297 2.78 -21.43 -10.29
C LEU A 297 3.60 -20.65 -9.24
N SER A 298 4.74 -20.08 -9.62
CA SER A 298 5.52 -19.22 -8.70
C SER A 298 4.76 -17.93 -8.36
N ASN A 299 4.01 -17.37 -9.30
CA ASN A 299 3.17 -16.19 -9.06
C ASN A 299 2.01 -16.53 -8.11
N VAL A 300 1.40 -17.71 -8.24
CA VAL A 300 0.36 -18.16 -7.29
C VAL A 300 0.92 -18.30 -5.87
N LYS A 301 2.10 -18.91 -5.70
CA LYS A 301 2.76 -19.00 -4.39
C LYS A 301 2.99 -17.63 -3.75
N LYS A 302 3.55 -16.67 -4.52
CA LYS A 302 3.74 -15.29 -4.05
C LYS A 302 2.41 -14.64 -3.68
N ARG A 303 1.38 -14.84 -4.49
CA ARG A 303 0.04 -14.29 -4.27
C ARG A 303 -0.62 -14.87 -3.02
N LEU A 304 -0.50 -16.18 -2.79
CA LEU A 304 -0.99 -16.84 -1.57
C LEU A 304 -0.25 -16.31 -0.33
N ASN A 305 1.07 -16.17 -0.36
CA ASN A 305 1.86 -15.58 0.74
C ASN A 305 1.43 -14.13 1.07
N LEU A 306 1.06 -13.35 0.06
CA LEU A 306 0.59 -11.99 0.28
C LEU A 306 -0.84 -11.95 0.86
N ILE A 307 -1.75 -12.80 0.35
CA ILE A 307 -3.19 -12.76 0.68
C ILE A 307 -3.54 -13.54 1.94
N TYR A 308 -2.90 -14.69 2.16
CA TYR A 308 -3.14 -15.60 3.28
C TYR A 308 -1.86 -15.88 4.06
N PRO A 309 -1.19 -14.86 4.64
CA PRO A 309 0.02 -15.08 5.42
C PRO A 309 -0.27 -16.05 6.58
N ASP A 310 0.51 -17.13 6.67
CA ASP A 310 0.39 -18.20 7.68
C ASP A 310 -1.00 -18.88 7.76
N LYS A 311 -1.84 -18.70 6.74
CA LYS A 311 -3.22 -19.21 6.65
C LYS A 311 -3.44 -20.14 5.45
N HIS A 312 -2.37 -20.58 4.79
CA HIS A 312 -2.47 -21.49 3.66
C HIS A 312 -1.34 -22.49 3.60
N GLU A 313 -1.60 -23.62 2.94
CA GLU A 313 -0.62 -24.63 2.59
C GLU A 313 -0.84 -25.04 1.13
N LEU A 314 0.22 -25.05 0.33
CA LEU A 314 0.19 -25.48 -1.07
C LEU A 314 1.21 -26.60 -1.29
N ILE A 315 0.72 -27.77 -1.64
CA ILE A 315 1.51 -28.96 -1.99
C ILE A 315 1.28 -29.27 -3.47
N MET A 316 2.36 -29.54 -4.20
CA MET A 316 2.31 -29.95 -5.60
C MET A 316 3.19 -31.18 -5.76
N ASP A 317 2.65 -32.23 -6.36
CA ASP A 317 3.35 -33.49 -6.63
C ASP A 317 3.28 -33.79 -8.14
N GLN A 318 4.42 -34.17 -8.70
CA GLN A 318 4.54 -34.54 -10.10
C GLN A 318 5.09 -35.97 -10.19
N GLN A 319 4.23 -36.86 -10.67
CA GLN A 319 4.54 -38.26 -10.92
C GLN A 319 4.70 -38.48 -12.45
N LEU A 320 5.23 -39.64 -12.86
CA LEU A 320 5.41 -39.95 -14.29
C LEU A 320 4.10 -39.86 -15.09
N THR A 321 2.98 -40.26 -14.48
CA THR A 321 1.68 -40.38 -15.16
C THR A 321 0.63 -39.41 -14.63
N SER A 322 0.91 -38.65 -13.57
CA SER A 322 -0.05 -37.67 -13.06
C SER A 322 0.60 -36.44 -12.41
N PHE A 323 -0.12 -35.33 -12.42
CA PHE A 323 0.21 -34.11 -11.70
C PHE A 323 -0.90 -33.79 -10.71
N GLU A 324 -0.54 -33.44 -9.47
CA GLU A 324 -1.47 -33.23 -8.36
C GLU A 324 -1.16 -31.92 -7.64
N VAL A 325 -2.20 -31.14 -7.33
CA VAL A 325 -2.11 -29.93 -6.51
C VAL A 325 -3.12 -30.00 -5.38
N LYS A 326 -2.64 -29.78 -4.15
CA LYS A 326 -3.44 -29.69 -2.93
C LYS A 326 -3.23 -28.32 -2.30
N LEU A 327 -4.32 -27.59 -2.11
CA LEU A 327 -4.34 -26.27 -1.51
C LEU A 327 -5.29 -26.28 -0.31
N THR A 328 -4.76 -25.95 0.86
CA THR A 328 -5.52 -25.76 2.08
C THR A 328 -5.51 -24.27 2.44
N ILE A 329 -6.67 -23.67 2.74
CA ILE A 329 -6.79 -22.26 3.14
C ILE A 329 -7.73 -22.15 4.35
N ASP A 330 -7.33 -21.38 5.35
CA ASP A 330 -8.22 -20.92 6.42
C ASP A 330 -9.04 -19.71 5.95
N LEU A 331 -10.38 -19.88 5.86
CA LEU A 331 -11.29 -18.84 5.37
C LEU A 331 -11.77 -17.87 6.46
N LYS A 332 -11.32 -18.01 7.71
CA LYS A 332 -11.69 -17.12 8.83
C LYS A 332 -11.04 -15.75 8.81
#